data_AF-A0A382D5E9-F1
#
_entry.id   AF-A0A382D5E9-F1
#
_cell.length_a   1.000
_cell.length_b   1.000
_cell.length_c   1.000
_cell.angle_alpha   90.00
_cell.angle_beta   90.00
_cell.angle_gamma   90.00
#
_symmetry.space_group_name_H-M   'P 1'
#
loop_
_entity.id
_entity.type
_entity.pdbx_description
1 polymer ?
#
loop_
_entity_poly.entity_id
_entity_poly.type
_entity_poly.pdbx_seq_one_letter_code
_entity_poly.pdbx_strand_id
1 'polypeptide(L)'
;MKFLETSNLYSLNKSTYINLRWISYVGQLTVILIVEFFLKFEFNYLVCISVVFLSILTNLYLIFKIKYHQLNNFVATSYLSYDIGQLGFLLYLTGGITNPFIFLIIIPSVFSAQYLNIWSSAVLVLFTSLILAILTFFYFQLPHPETMHFHVPEYYLYSIPISIFIGLIFLVYFGVKFG
;
A
#
# COMPACT_ATOMS: atom_id res chain seq x y z
N MET A 1 29.46 -0.29 -30.37
CA MET A 1 28.34 0.04 -29.47
C MET A 1 27.56 -1.24 -29.18
N LYS A 2 27.86 -1.91 -28.07
CA LYS A 2 27.05 -3.01 -27.49
C LYS A 2 26.80 -2.61 -26.04
N PHE A 3 25.70 -1.88 -25.81
CA PHE A 3 25.35 -1.36 -24.48
C PHE A 3 23.84 -1.43 -24.21
N LEU A 4 23.15 -2.45 -24.74
CA LEU A 4 21.70 -2.63 -24.55
C LEU A 4 21.32 -4.12 -24.43
N GLU A 5 22.04 -4.91 -23.64
CA GLU A 5 21.68 -6.32 -23.37
C GLU A 5 21.58 -6.64 -21.87
N THR A 6 21.20 -5.68 -21.02
CA THR A 6 21.04 -5.93 -19.56
C THR A 6 19.65 -5.61 -18.99
N SER A 7 18.62 -5.39 -19.81
CA SER A 7 17.30 -4.97 -19.30
C SER A 7 16.29 -6.10 -19.04
N ASN A 8 16.71 -7.37 -18.99
CA ASN A 8 15.78 -8.51 -18.88
C ASN A 8 15.68 -9.19 -17.50
N LEU A 9 16.26 -8.61 -16.44
CA LEU A 9 16.25 -9.27 -15.12
C LEU A 9 15.12 -8.79 -14.19
N TYR A 10 14.57 -7.59 -14.39
CA TYR A 10 13.55 -7.02 -13.50
C TYR A 10 12.31 -6.63 -14.30
N SER A 11 11.32 -7.52 -14.33
CA SER A 11 10.03 -7.21 -14.94
C SER A 11 8.88 -7.79 -14.12
N LEU A 12 7.94 -6.92 -13.75
CA LEU A 12 6.74 -7.32 -13.03
C LEU A 12 5.74 -7.93 -14.02
N ASN A 13 5.37 -9.20 -13.80
CA ASN A 13 4.35 -9.85 -14.60
C ASN A 13 2.98 -9.18 -14.34
N LYS A 14 2.34 -8.74 -15.42
CA LYS A 14 1.03 -8.08 -15.39
C LYS A 14 -0.03 -8.93 -14.68
N SER A 15 -0.08 -10.24 -14.94
CA SER A 15 -1.10 -11.12 -14.35
C SER A 15 -0.94 -11.23 -12.84
N THR A 16 0.31 -11.40 -12.38
CA THR A 16 0.63 -11.45 -10.94
C THR A 16 0.21 -10.15 -10.27
N TYR A 17 0.54 -9.02 -10.89
CA TYR A 17 0.22 -7.71 -10.32
C TYR A 17 -1.29 -7.44 -10.25
N ILE A 18 -2.04 -7.79 -11.29
CA ILE A 18 -3.51 -7.68 -11.29
C ILE A 18 -4.13 -8.52 -10.18
N ASN A 19 -3.68 -9.77 -10.02
CA ASN A 19 -4.21 -10.67 -8.99
C ASN A 19 -3.96 -10.12 -7.57
N LEU A 20 -2.78 -9.55 -7.32
CA LEU A 20 -2.46 -8.90 -6.04
C LEU A 20 -3.37 -7.70 -5.76
N ARG A 21 -3.62 -6.86 -6.78
CA ARG A 21 -4.56 -5.73 -6.66
C ARG A 21 -5.98 -6.21 -6.33
N TRP A 22 -6.47 -7.28 -6.96
CA TRP A 22 -7.77 -7.85 -6.65
C TRP A 22 -7.88 -8.36 -5.21
N ILE A 23 -6.86 -9.08 -4.72
CA ILE A 23 -6.82 -9.53 -3.32
C ILE A 23 -6.91 -8.32 -2.37
N SER A 24 -6.15 -7.26 -2.65
CA SER A 24 -6.17 -6.01 -1.87
C SER A 24 -7.55 -5.37 -1.85
N TYR A 25 -8.20 -5.21 -3.02
CA TYR A 25 -9.50 -4.55 -3.10
C TYR A 25 -10.61 -5.34 -2.42
N VAL A 26 -10.61 -6.67 -2.59
CA VAL A 26 -11.57 -7.54 -1.90
C VAL A 26 -11.38 -7.43 -0.38
N GLY A 27 -10.14 -7.46 0.10
CA GLY A 27 -9.84 -7.25 1.52
C GLY A 27 -10.32 -5.90 2.04
N GLN A 28 -9.98 -4.80 1.35
CA GLN A 28 -10.39 -3.44 1.72
C GLN A 28 -11.92 -3.29 1.76
N LEU A 29 -12.62 -3.75 0.72
CA LEU A 29 -14.09 -3.69 0.68
C LEU A 29 -14.71 -4.53 1.79
N THR A 30 -14.20 -5.74 2.03
CA THR A 30 -14.70 -6.62 3.07
C THR A 30 -14.59 -5.97 4.44
N VAL A 31 -13.44 -5.36 4.75
CA VAL A 31 -13.25 -4.64 6.02
C VAL A 31 -14.21 -3.46 6.14
N ILE A 32 -14.32 -2.62 5.11
CA ILE A 32 -15.23 -1.45 5.13
C ILE A 32 -16.68 -1.90 5.39
N LEU A 33 -17.13 -2.94 4.69
CA LEU A 33 -18.50 -3.46 4.85
C LEU A 33 -18.73 -4.09 6.23
N ILE A 34 -17.76 -4.81 6.78
CA ILE A 34 -17.86 -5.40 8.13
C ILE A 34 -17.93 -4.29 9.18
N VAL A 35 -17.07 -3.28 9.10
CA VAL A 35 -17.02 -2.19 10.08
C VAL A 35 -18.32 -1.38 10.06
N GLU A 36 -18.86 -1.10 8.86
CA GLU A 36 -20.12 -0.36 8.71
C GLU A 36 -21.34 -1.20 9.12
N PHE A 37 -21.55 -2.38 8.51
CA PHE A 37 -22.83 -3.10 8.65
C PHE A 37 -22.88 -4.04 9.85
N PHE A 38 -21.73 -4.61 10.25
CA PHE A 38 -21.68 -5.57 11.35
C PHE A 38 -21.29 -4.89 12.67
N LEU A 39 -20.22 -4.08 12.66
CA LEU A 39 -19.77 -3.35 13.86
C LEU A 39 -20.52 -2.05 14.09
N LYS A 40 -21.15 -1.47 13.05
CA LYS A 40 -21.94 -0.22 13.12
C LYS A 40 -21.14 0.95 13.69
N PHE A 41 -19.86 1.05 13.33
CA PHE A 41 -19.05 2.19 13.70
C PHE A 41 -19.34 3.35 12.76
N GLU A 42 -19.42 4.57 13.30
CA GLU A 42 -19.67 5.75 12.48
C GLU A 42 -18.39 6.23 11.81
N PHE A 43 -18.35 6.19 10.48
CA PHE A 43 -17.29 6.80 9.67
C PHE A 43 -17.78 7.04 8.24
N ASN A 44 -17.00 7.78 7.45
CA ASN A 44 -17.38 8.07 6.07
C ASN A 44 -17.04 6.89 5.13
N TYR A 45 -17.81 5.80 5.25
CA TYR A 45 -17.64 4.59 4.46
C TYR A 45 -17.83 4.84 2.96
N LEU A 46 -18.69 5.81 2.58
CA LEU A 46 -18.91 6.19 1.18
C LEU A 46 -17.64 6.73 0.51
N VAL A 47 -16.88 7.58 1.21
CA VAL A 47 -15.58 8.07 0.73
C VAL A 47 -14.61 6.90 0.59
N CYS A 48 -14.55 6.00 1.58
CA CYS A 48 -13.67 4.83 1.53
C CYS A 48 -13.99 3.92 0.34
N ILE A 49 -15.27 3.59 0.12
CA ILE A 49 -15.72 2.80 -1.05
C ILE A 49 -15.38 3.51 -2.35
N SER A 50 -15.57 4.84 -2.42
CA SER A 50 -15.24 5.63 -3.62
C SER A 50 -13.74 5.55 -3.96
N VAL A 51 -12.88 5.59 -2.95
CA VAL A 51 -11.43 5.44 -3.12
C VAL A 51 -11.08 4.04 -3.65
N VAL A 52 -11.67 2.98 -3.10
CA VAL A 52 -11.45 1.61 -3.61
C VAL A 52 -12.01 1.46 -5.03
N PHE A 53 -13.16 2.06 -5.31
CA PHE A 53 -13.75 2.04 -6.64
C PHE A 53 -12.84 2.70 -7.68
N LEU A 54 -12.24 3.86 -7.37
CA LEU A 54 -11.23 4.47 -8.23
C LEU A 54 -10.03 3.54 -8.46
N SER A 55 -9.57 2.82 -7.44
CA SER A 55 -8.52 1.80 -7.60
C SER A 55 -8.93 0.67 -8.54
N ILE A 56 -10.17 0.19 -8.45
CA ILE A 56 -10.69 -0.84 -9.36
C ILE A 56 -10.66 -0.31 -10.80
N LEU A 57 -11.05 0.93 -11.04
CA LEU A 57 -10.97 1.54 -12.38
C LEU A 57 -9.54 1.58 -12.92
N THR A 58 -8.56 1.92 -12.08
CA THR A 58 -7.14 1.88 -12.50
C THR A 58 -6.68 0.47 -12.87
N ASN A 59 -7.15 -0.56 -12.16
CA ASN A 59 -6.83 -1.95 -12.44
C ASN A 59 -7.52 -2.45 -13.72
N LEU A 60 -8.77 -2.05 -13.97
CA LEU A 60 -9.46 -2.31 -15.24
C LEU A 60 -8.74 -1.64 -16.41
N TYR A 61 -8.29 -0.40 -16.24
CA TYR A 61 -7.48 0.28 -17.24
C TYR A 61 -6.18 -0.46 -17.55
N LEU A 62 -5.50 -1.00 -16.52
CA LEU A 62 -4.32 -1.85 -16.68
C LEU A 62 -4.64 -3.13 -17.49
N ILE A 63 -5.78 -3.77 -17.22
CA ILE A 63 -6.24 -4.96 -17.94
C ILE A 63 -6.44 -4.66 -19.43
N PHE A 64 -7.19 -3.60 -19.76
CA PHE A 64 -7.63 -3.34 -21.13
C PHE A 64 -6.58 -2.62 -22.00
N LYS A 65 -5.80 -1.70 -21.43
CA LYS A 65 -4.92 -0.84 -22.23
C LYS A 65 -3.51 -1.40 -22.41
N ILE A 66 -2.97 -2.09 -21.40
CA ILE A 66 -1.60 -2.62 -21.48
C ILE A 66 -1.64 -4.02 -22.09
N LYS A 67 -1.23 -4.15 -23.35
CA LYS A 67 -1.21 -5.46 -24.05
C LYS A 67 0.02 -6.32 -23.71
N TYR A 68 1.05 -5.74 -23.09
CA TYR A 68 2.28 -6.44 -22.74
C TYR A 68 2.10 -7.30 -21.49
N HIS A 69 2.71 -8.49 -21.50
CA HIS A 69 2.69 -9.41 -20.36
C HIS A 69 3.63 -8.95 -19.23
N GLN A 70 4.69 -8.21 -19.57
CA GLN A 70 5.65 -7.63 -18.64
C GLN A 70 5.47 -6.11 -18.59
N LEU A 71 5.42 -5.56 -17.38
CA LEU A 71 5.31 -4.13 -17.17
C LEU A 71 6.70 -3.50 -17.22
N ASN A 72 6.83 -2.39 -17.96
CA ASN A 72 8.04 -1.57 -17.93
C ASN A 72 8.23 -1.02 -16.50
N ASN A 73 9.49 -0.94 -16.06
CA ASN A 73 9.89 -0.47 -14.74
C ASN A 73 9.22 0.86 -14.36
N PHE A 74 9.20 1.85 -15.26
CA PHE A 74 8.55 3.14 -15.00
C PHE A 74 7.04 3.02 -14.76
N VAL A 75 6.37 2.21 -15.60
CA VAL A 75 4.92 1.97 -15.50
C VAL A 75 4.61 1.26 -14.18
N ALA A 76 5.35 0.19 -13.86
CA ALA A 76 5.19 -0.54 -12.61
C ALA A 76 5.44 0.36 -11.39
N THR A 77 6.47 1.22 -11.44
CA THR A 77 6.76 2.19 -10.37
C THR A 77 5.56 3.11 -10.15
N SER A 78 5.00 3.68 -11.23
CA SER A 78 3.86 4.59 -11.14
C SER A 78 2.62 3.94 -10.54
N TYR A 79 2.31 2.69 -10.91
CA TYR A 79 1.18 1.97 -10.33
C TYR A 79 1.41 1.59 -8.87
N LEU A 80 2.63 1.18 -8.49
CA LEU A 80 2.97 0.90 -7.09
C LEU A 80 2.92 2.17 -6.23
N SER A 81 3.40 3.31 -6.75
CA SER A 81 3.26 4.60 -6.06
C SER A 81 1.79 4.96 -5.86
N TYR A 82 0.95 4.75 -6.87
CA TYR A 82 -0.50 4.96 -6.75
C TYR A 82 -1.10 4.07 -5.65
N ASP A 83 -0.71 2.80 -5.59
CA ASP A 83 -1.22 1.87 -4.57
C ASP A 83 -0.80 2.27 -3.15
N ILE A 84 0.45 2.73 -2.96
CA ILE A 84 0.91 3.26 -1.66
C ILE A 84 0.09 4.50 -1.28
N GLY A 85 -0.08 5.44 -2.21
CA GLY A 85 -0.85 6.67 -1.97
C GLY A 85 -2.31 6.38 -1.65
N GLN A 86 -2.94 5.46 -2.38
CA GLN A 86 -4.32 5.06 -2.18
C GLN A 86 -4.53 4.37 -0.83
N LEU A 87 -3.68 3.39 -0.50
CA LEU A 87 -3.76 2.70 0.78
C LEU A 87 -3.46 3.67 1.92
N GLY A 88 -2.48 4.56 1.74
CA GLY A 88 -2.18 5.64 2.68
C GLY A 88 -3.38 6.55 2.93
N PHE A 89 -4.10 6.94 1.89
CA PHE A 89 -5.31 7.75 2.03
C PHE A 89 -6.45 7.02 2.75
N LEU A 90 -6.65 5.73 2.46
CA LEU A 90 -7.62 4.93 3.22
C LEU A 90 -7.25 4.81 4.69
N LEU A 91 -5.97 4.55 4.99
CA LEU A 91 -5.48 4.48 6.36
C LEU A 91 -5.63 5.83 7.08
N TYR A 92 -5.36 6.94 6.38
CA TYR A 92 -5.57 8.28 6.90
C TYR A 92 -7.02 8.51 7.36
N LEU A 93 -8.00 8.05 6.58
CA LEU A 93 -9.42 8.17 6.93
C LEU A 93 -9.87 7.21 8.04
N THR A 94 -9.09 6.16 8.32
CA THR A 94 -9.50 5.03 9.16
C THR A 94 -8.54 4.79 10.32
N GLY A 95 -7.93 5.83 10.90
CA GLY A 95 -7.13 5.70 12.14
C GLY A 95 -5.61 5.83 11.97
N GLY A 96 -5.07 5.96 10.77
CA GLY A 96 -3.63 6.15 10.53
C GLY A 96 -2.78 5.07 11.21
N ILE A 97 -1.86 5.48 12.08
CA ILE A 97 -1.00 4.55 12.85
C ILE A 97 -1.76 3.68 13.85
N THR A 98 -2.96 4.07 14.27
CA THR A 98 -3.80 3.27 15.17
C THR A 98 -4.58 2.17 14.44
N ASN A 99 -4.61 2.23 13.10
CA ASN A 99 -5.28 1.22 12.29
C ASN A 99 -4.47 -0.09 12.30
N PRO A 100 -5.08 -1.25 12.61
CA PRO A 100 -4.36 -2.53 12.68
C PRO A 100 -3.74 -2.99 11.36
N PHE A 101 -4.20 -2.44 10.22
CA PHE A 101 -3.70 -2.75 8.88
C PHE A 101 -2.60 -1.81 8.39
N ILE A 102 -2.11 -0.88 9.24
CA ILE A 102 -1.07 0.09 8.87
C ILE A 102 0.20 -0.57 8.30
N PHE A 103 0.57 -1.76 8.77
CA PHE A 103 1.74 -2.48 8.29
C PHE A 103 1.65 -2.87 6.80
N LEU A 104 0.45 -2.98 6.22
CA LEU A 104 0.26 -3.32 4.80
C LEU A 104 0.82 -2.23 3.86
N ILE A 105 1.07 -1.02 4.36
CA ILE A 105 1.60 0.09 3.55
C ILE A 105 2.98 -0.22 2.94
N ILE A 106 3.75 -1.14 3.54
CA ILE A 106 5.08 -1.52 3.05
C ILE A 106 5.02 -2.47 1.86
N ILE A 107 3.89 -3.16 1.64
CA ILE A 107 3.78 -4.24 0.66
C ILE A 107 4.20 -3.80 -0.74
N PRO A 108 3.70 -2.70 -1.33
CA PRO A 108 4.10 -2.30 -2.68
C PRO A 108 5.60 -2.04 -2.81
N SER A 109 6.23 -1.50 -1.75
CA SER A 109 7.68 -1.27 -1.70
C SER A 109 8.47 -2.57 -1.63
N VAL A 110 8.02 -3.55 -0.83
CA VAL A 110 8.63 -4.89 -0.81
C VAL A 110 8.52 -5.58 -2.17
N PHE A 111 7.36 -5.47 -2.84
CA PHE A 111 7.20 -6.00 -4.20
C PHE A 111 8.14 -5.32 -5.20
N SER A 112 8.36 -4.01 -5.07
CA SER A 112 9.30 -3.31 -5.95
C SER A 112 10.73 -3.83 -5.85
N ALA A 113 11.17 -4.24 -4.66
CA ALA A 113 12.52 -4.72 -4.41
C ALA A 113 12.89 -5.96 -5.23
N GLN A 114 11.89 -6.79 -5.50
CA GLN A 114 12.00 -8.04 -6.23
C GLN A 114 11.92 -7.85 -7.76
N TYR A 115 11.08 -6.93 -8.23
CA TYR A 115 10.66 -6.88 -9.63
C TYR A 115 11.07 -5.61 -10.38
N LEU A 116 11.53 -4.57 -9.68
CA LEU A 116 11.93 -3.29 -10.26
C LEU A 116 13.43 -3.04 -10.04
N ASN A 117 13.98 -2.05 -10.76
CA ASN A 117 15.34 -1.64 -10.53
C ASN A 117 15.54 -0.98 -9.14
N ILE A 118 16.78 -1.00 -8.66
CA ILE A 118 17.12 -0.50 -7.32
C ILE A 118 16.72 0.96 -7.10
N TRP A 119 16.81 1.80 -8.14
CA TRP A 119 16.45 3.21 -8.08
C TRP A 119 14.95 3.44 -7.90
N SER A 120 14.11 2.73 -8.65
CA SER A 120 12.65 2.79 -8.48
C SER A 120 12.23 2.24 -7.13
N SER A 121 12.86 1.15 -6.69
CA SER A 121 12.59 0.59 -5.36
C SER A 121 12.95 1.60 -4.25
N ALA A 122 14.11 2.25 -4.34
CA ALA A 122 14.50 3.30 -3.39
C ALA A 122 13.50 4.46 -3.36
N VAL A 123 12.99 4.91 -4.52
CA VAL A 123 11.96 5.94 -4.60
C VAL A 123 10.67 5.51 -3.89
N LEU A 124 10.23 4.26 -4.08
CA LEU A 124 9.02 3.74 -3.44
C LEU A 124 9.19 3.58 -1.92
N VAL A 125 10.37 3.18 -1.46
CA VAL A 125 10.70 3.11 -0.02
C VAL A 125 10.64 4.50 0.61
N LEU A 126 11.25 5.50 -0.02
CA LEU A 126 11.18 6.90 0.46
C LEU A 126 9.75 7.40 0.49
N PHE A 127 8.97 7.12 -0.56
CA PHE A 127 7.56 7.53 -0.63
C PHE A 127 6.71 6.86 0.45
N THR A 128 6.90 5.56 0.70
CA THR A 128 6.23 4.82 1.78
C THR A 128 6.58 5.38 3.14
N SER A 129 7.87 5.67 3.37
CA SER A 129 8.35 6.22 4.63
C SER A 129 7.78 7.62 4.90
N LEU A 130 7.66 8.43 3.84
CA LEU A 130 7.04 9.74 3.90
C LEU A 130 5.55 9.64 4.24
N ILE A 131 4.80 8.73 3.60
CA ILE A 131 3.38 8.53 3.95
C ILE A 131 3.23 7.99 5.37
N LEU A 132 4.08 7.06 5.80
CA LEU A 132 4.06 6.56 7.17
C LEU A 132 4.31 7.68 8.19
N ALA A 133 5.24 8.59 7.91
CA ALA A 133 5.47 9.78 8.74
C ALA A 133 4.23 10.69 8.78
N ILE A 134 3.59 10.95 7.63
CA ILE A 134 2.35 11.73 7.58
C ILE A 134 1.26 11.06 8.42
N LEU A 135 1.04 9.75 8.26
CA LEU A 135 0.05 8.98 9.01
C LEU A 135 0.32 8.89 10.51
N THR A 136 1.54 9.18 10.94
CA THR A 136 1.92 9.23 12.36
C THR A 136 1.41 10.52 13.02
N PHE A 137 1.46 11.64 12.31
CA PHE A 137 1.10 12.95 12.87
C PHE A 137 -0.29 13.43 12.43
N PHE A 138 -0.77 12.95 11.29
CA PHE A 138 -2.02 13.39 10.66
C PHE A 138 -2.85 12.17 10.28
N TYR A 139 -3.98 11.98 10.95
CA TYR A 139 -4.97 10.95 10.62
C TYR A 139 -6.31 11.27 11.29
N PHE A 140 -7.39 10.75 10.72
CA PHE A 140 -8.70 10.74 11.38
C PHE A 140 -8.72 9.68 12.47
N GLN A 141 -9.48 9.94 13.53
CA GLN A 141 -9.63 8.99 14.62
C GLN A 141 -10.20 7.66 14.10
N LEU A 142 -9.68 6.56 14.64
CA LEU A 142 -10.17 5.23 14.31
C LEU A 142 -11.64 5.13 14.69
N PRO A 143 -12.52 4.62 13.82
CA PRO A 143 -13.92 4.41 14.16
C PRO A 143 -13.99 3.46 15.36
N HIS A 144 -14.60 3.92 16.45
CA HIS A 144 -14.70 3.17 17.71
C HIS A 144 -16.11 3.30 18.28
N PRO A 145 -16.57 2.32 19.09
CA PRO A 145 -17.83 2.46 19.80
C PRO A 145 -17.75 3.63 20.79
N GLU A 146 -18.82 4.42 20.89
CA GLU A 146 -18.86 5.64 21.73
C GLU A 146 -18.54 5.39 23.22
N THR A 147 -18.72 4.15 23.69
CA THR A 147 -18.65 3.78 25.11
C THR A 147 -17.29 3.30 25.58
N MET A 148 -16.30 3.14 24.69
CA MET A 148 -14.96 2.66 25.05
C MET A 148 -13.87 3.63 24.62
N HIS A 149 -13.26 4.31 25.59
CA HIS A 149 -12.03 5.06 25.38
C HIS A 149 -10.83 4.12 25.44
N PHE A 150 -10.39 3.63 24.28
CA PHE A 150 -9.14 2.87 24.18
C PHE A 150 -7.97 3.84 24.29
N HIS A 151 -7.45 4.03 25.50
CA HIS A 151 -6.32 4.92 25.76
C HIS A 151 -5.00 4.16 25.55
N VAL A 152 -4.38 4.38 24.39
CA VAL A 152 -3.08 3.78 24.06
C VAL A 152 -1.97 4.72 24.51
N PRO A 153 -0.99 4.25 25.30
CA PRO A 153 0.16 5.06 25.67
C PRO A 153 0.93 5.58 24.45
N GLU A 154 1.37 6.83 24.49
CA GLU A 154 2.07 7.46 23.36
C GLU A 154 3.34 6.70 22.94
N TYR A 155 4.09 6.13 23.90
CA TYR A 155 5.29 5.36 23.58
C TYR A 155 4.99 4.15 22.68
N TYR A 156 3.82 3.52 22.85
CA TYR A 156 3.39 2.41 22.01
C TYR A 156 3.03 2.91 20.61
N LEU A 157 2.31 4.03 20.51
CA LEU A 157 1.95 4.64 19.23
C LEU A 157 3.19 5.02 18.40
N TYR A 158 4.23 5.59 19.02
CA TYR A 158 5.48 5.91 18.32
C TYR A 158 6.33 4.67 18.00
N SER A 159 6.17 3.56 18.73
CA SER A 159 6.87 2.32 18.41
C SER A 159 6.36 1.64 17.13
N ILE A 160 5.09 1.84 16.78
CA ILE A 160 4.47 1.28 15.56
C ILE A 160 5.19 1.74 14.28
N PRO A 161 5.28 3.05 13.96
CA PRO A 161 5.94 3.50 12.74
C PRO A 161 7.43 3.12 12.70
N ILE A 162 8.12 3.11 13.85
CA ILE A 162 9.51 2.64 13.94
C ILE A 162 9.60 1.16 13.57
N SER A 163 8.73 0.32 14.11
CA SER A 163 8.70 -1.12 13.81
C SER A 163 8.43 -1.39 12.32
N ILE A 164 7.50 -0.63 11.72
CA ILE A 164 7.13 -0.75 10.31
C ILE A 164 8.27 -0.26 9.43
N PHE A 165 8.95 0.82 9.80
CA PHE A 165 10.12 1.33 9.08
C PHE A 165 11.27 0.31 9.09
N ILE A 166 11.56 -0.30 10.25
CA ILE A 166 12.56 -1.37 10.34
C ILE A 166 12.15 -2.56 9.46
N GLY A 167 10.88 -2.98 9.55
CA GLY A 167 10.34 -4.06 8.71
C GLY A 167 10.43 -3.77 7.22
N LEU A 168 10.14 -2.52 6.81
CA LEU A 168 10.28 -2.06 5.43
C LEU A 168 11.71 -2.22 4.94
N ILE A 169 12.71 -1.69 5.67
CA ILE A 169 14.12 -1.80 5.28
C ILE A 169 14.56 -3.26 5.22
N PHE A 170 14.20 -4.06 6.23
CA PHE A 170 14.55 -5.48 6.28
C PHE A 170 13.98 -6.26 5.10
N LEU A 171 12.67 -6.15 4.84
CA LEU A 171 12.00 -6.90 3.78
C LEU A 171 12.40 -6.42 2.39
N VAL A 172 12.66 -5.12 2.20
CA VAL A 172 13.20 -4.60 0.94
C VAL A 172 14.62 -5.12 0.71
N TYR A 173 15.49 -5.07 1.72
CA TYR A 173 16.84 -5.63 1.60
C TYR A 173 16.79 -7.12 1.28
N PHE A 174 15.90 -7.87 1.94
CA PHE A 174 15.67 -9.28 1.67
C PHE A 174 15.23 -9.51 0.22
N GLY A 175 14.23 -8.75 -0.26
CA GLY A 175 13.74 -8.83 -1.64
C GLY A 175 14.80 -8.49 -2.68
N VAL A 176 15.65 -7.48 -2.44
CA VAL A 176 16.76 -7.15 -3.36
C VAL A 176 17.84 -8.26 -3.38
N LYS A 177 18.10 -8.90 -2.24
CA LYS A 177 19.20 -9.87 -2.12
C LYS A 177 18.85 -11.27 -2.60
N PHE A 178 17.62 -11.71 -2.34
CA PHE A 178 17.16 -13.07 -2.63
C PHE A 178 16.20 -13.14 -3.82
N GLY A 179 15.96 -12.00 -4.45
CA GLY A 179 15.07 -11.88 -5.59
C GLY A 179 15.72 -12.08 -6.94
#